data_AF-K7LUP1-F1
#
_entry.id   AF-K7LUP1-F1
#
_cell.length_a   1.000
_cell.length_b   1.000
_cell.length_c   1.000
_cell.angle_alpha   90.00
_cell.angle_beta   90.00
_cell.angle_gamma   90.00
#
_symmetry.space_group_name_H-M   'P 1'
#
loop_
_entity.id
_entity.type
_entity.pdbx_description
1 polymer ?
#
loop_
_entity_poly.entity_id
_entity_poly.type
_entity_poly.pdbx_seq_one_letter_code
_entity_poly.pdbx_strand_id
1 'polypeptide(L)'
;MKPFFGAIVMPELLKHQDSDIKLIVAACLYEITQITAPEAPYNDDFLKDIFQLIVGTFSGLSNTSGSSFDQRVAILERVILNEVILFT
;
A
#
# COMPACT_ATOMS: atom_id res chain seq x y z
N MET A 1 -3.97 13.55 -12.63
CA MET A 1 -4.28 12.27 -11.95
C MET A 1 -3.89 11.05 -12.79
N LYS A 2 -4.51 10.77 -13.95
CA LYS A 2 -4.20 9.55 -14.76
C LYS A 2 -2.71 9.26 -15.00
N PRO A 3 -1.85 10.23 -15.37
CA PRO A 3 -0.42 9.96 -15.58
C PRO A 3 0.30 9.54 -14.29
N PHE A 4 -0.08 10.13 -13.15
CA PHE A 4 0.48 9.81 -11.85
C PHE A 4 0.11 8.38 -11.42
N PHE A 5 -1.14 7.98 -11.59
CA PHE A 5 -1.56 6.61 -11.27
C PHE A 5 -0.89 5.58 -12.17
N GLY A 6 -0.81 5.84 -13.48
CA GLY A 6 -0.07 4.98 -14.40
C GLY A 6 1.40 4.84 -14.03
N ALA A 7 2.02 5.87 -13.46
CA ALA A 7 3.40 5.82 -13.01
C ALA A 7 3.59 4.98 -11.74
N ILE A 8 2.65 4.99 -10.80
CA ILE A 8 2.83 4.26 -9.53
C ILE A 8 2.59 2.75 -9.69
N VAL A 9 1.77 2.33 -10.67
CA VAL A 9 1.57 0.89 -10.96
C VAL A 9 2.54 0.31 -11.96
N MET A 10 3.65 1.01 -12.21
CA MET A 10 4.79 0.42 -12.90
C MET A 10 5.17 -0.90 -12.20
N PRO A 11 5.17 -2.05 -12.91
CA PRO A 11 5.57 -3.33 -12.34
C PRO A 11 6.92 -3.28 -11.64
N GLU A 12 7.80 -2.37 -12.06
CA GLU A 12 9.10 -2.06 -11.45
C GLU A 12 8.97 -1.61 -9.99
N LEU A 13 7.90 -0.88 -9.63
CA LEU A 13 7.61 -0.45 -8.26
C LEU A 13 6.83 -1.52 -7.49
N LEU A 14 5.75 -2.04 -8.08
CA LEU A 14 4.87 -3.01 -7.39
C LEU A 14 5.53 -4.39 -7.17
N LYS A 15 6.38 -4.81 -8.12
CA LYS A 15 7.07 -6.10 -8.12
C LYS A 15 8.56 -5.95 -7.81
N HIS A 16 8.97 -4.81 -7.26
CA HIS A 16 10.35 -4.58 -6.82
C HIS A 16 10.82 -5.72 -5.90
N GLN A 17 12.05 -6.23 -6.01
CA GLN A 17 12.46 -7.38 -5.20
C GLN A 17 12.70 -7.02 -3.72
N ASP A 18 13.17 -5.80 -3.48
CA ASP A 18 13.42 -5.28 -2.13
C ASP A 18 12.10 -5.04 -1.37
N SER A 19 11.98 -5.68 -0.20
CA SER A 19 10.80 -5.62 0.66
C SER A 19 10.59 -4.29 1.36
N ASP A 20 11.65 -3.50 1.57
CA ASP A 20 11.56 -2.18 2.17
C ASP A 20 11.16 -1.14 1.13
N ILE A 21 11.60 -1.30 -0.12
CA ILE A 21 11.06 -0.51 -1.24
C ILE A 21 9.57 -0.78 -1.42
N LYS A 22 9.13 -2.04 -1.41
CA LYS A 22 7.68 -2.36 -1.45
C LYS A 22 6.92 -1.73 -0.29
N LEU A 23 7.52 -1.70 0.90
CA LEU A 23 6.90 -1.10 2.08
C LEU A 23 6.68 0.40 1.89
N ILE A 24 7.69 1.10 1.37
CA ILE A 24 7.59 2.54 1.08
C ILE A 24 6.54 2.80 0.00
N VAL A 25 6.54 2.01 -1.09
CA VAL A 25 5.53 2.13 -2.15
C VAL A 25 4.12 1.88 -1.61
N ALA A 26 3.94 0.86 -0.78
CA ALA A 26 2.67 0.54 -0.13
C ALA A 26 2.20 1.68 0.79
N ALA A 27 3.10 2.25 1.59
CA ALA A 27 2.79 3.39 2.45
C ALA A 27 2.35 4.61 1.62
N CYS A 28 3.09 4.95 0.56
CA CYS A 28 2.72 6.04 -0.34
C CYS A 28 1.35 5.81 -0.98
N LEU A 29 1.11 4.60 -1.50
CA LEU A 29 -0.16 4.25 -2.13
C LEU A 29 -1.32 4.33 -1.15
N TYR A 30 -1.14 3.81 0.06
CA TYR A 30 -2.13 3.89 1.13
C TYR A 30 -2.49 5.35 1.45
N GLU A 31 -1.51 6.23 1.63
CA GLU A 31 -1.73 7.65 1.87
C GLU A 31 -2.49 8.32 0.70
N ILE A 32 -2.15 7.97 -0.55
CA ILE A 32 -2.86 8.52 -1.72
C ILE A 32 -4.31 8.03 -1.73
N THR A 33 -4.58 6.75 -1.44
CA THR A 33 -5.95 6.26 -1.34
C THR A 33 -6.76 6.99 -0.28
N GLN A 34 -6.12 7.34 0.85
CA GLN A 34 -6.73 8.11 1.91
C GLN A 34 -7.05 9.55 1.48
N ILE A 35 -6.17 10.19 0.68
CA ILE A 35 -6.39 11.54 0.15
C ILE A 35 -7.52 11.57 -0.89
N THR A 36 -7.64 10.50 -1.69
CA THR A 36 -8.65 10.43 -2.76
C THR A 36 -10.02 9.94 -2.29
N ALA A 37 -10.15 9.54 -1.03
CA ALA A 37 -11.42 9.11 -0.46
C ALA A 37 -12.44 10.26 -0.37
N PRO A 38 -13.75 9.99 -0.56
CA PRO A 38 -14.35 8.68 -0.84
C PRO A 38 -14.29 8.28 -2.33
N GLU A 39 -14.10 9.24 -3.22
CA GLU A 39 -14.21 9.03 -4.67
C GLU A 39 -12.88 8.55 -5.25
N ALA A 40 -12.63 7.26 -5.12
CA ALA A 40 -11.48 6.58 -5.71
C ALA A 40 -11.42 6.82 -7.24
N PRO A 41 -10.39 7.51 -7.77
CA PRO A 41 -10.23 7.72 -9.22
C PRO A 41 -9.62 6.49 -9.92
N TYR A 42 -9.73 5.31 -9.30
CA TYR A 42 -9.08 4.06 -9.66
C TYR A 42 -10.11 3.07 -10.20
N ASN A 43 -9.68 2.15 -11.07
CA ASN A 43 -10.49 0.99 -11.39
C ASN A 43 -10.27 -0.12 -10.34
N ASP A 44 -11.18 -1.09 -10.28
CA ASP A 44 -11.13 -2.17 -9.29
C ASP A 44 -9.85 -3.02 -9.39
N ASP A 45 -9.33 -3.22 -10.61
CA ASP A 45 -8.07 -3.94 -10.83
C ASP A 45 -6.89 -3.22 -10.15
N PHE A 46 -6.85 -1.90 -10.22
CA PHE A 46 -5.82 -1.07 -9.58
C PHE A 46 -5.96 -1.10 -8.06
N LEU A 47 -7.18 -1.00 -7.53
CA LEU A 47 -7.43 -1.13 -6.10
C LEU A 47 -7.01 -2.49 -5.57
N LYS A 48 -7.24 -3.56 -6.34
CA LYS A 48 -6.81 -4.90 -6.01
C LYS A 48 -5.29 -5.02 -5.94
N ASP A 49 -4.56 -4.47 -6.91
CA ASP A 49 -3.09 -4.49 -6.91
C ASP A 49 -2.51 -3.71 -5.72
N ILE A 50 -3.08 -2.55 -5.39
CA ILE A 50 -2.72 -1.79 -4.18
C ILE A 50 -2.95 -2.63 -2.93
N PHE A 51 -4.14 -3.22 -2.80
CA PHE A 51 -4.50 -4.00 -1.63
C PHE A 51 -3.58 -5.22 -1.47
N GLN A 52 -3.28 -5.92 -2.56
CA GLN A 52 -2.34 -7.04 -2.56
C GLN A 52 -0.93 -6.61 -2.15
N LEU A 53 -0.45 -5.44 -2.61
CA LEU A 53 0.83 -4.90 -2.19
C LEU A 53 0.83 -4.63 -0.68
N ILE A 54 -0.16 -3.89 -0.18
CA ILE A 54 -0.28 -3.51 1.24
C ILE A 54 -0.31 -4.77 2.11
N VAL A 55 -1.21 -5.71 1.83
CA VAL A 55 -1.32 -6.96 2.58
C VAL A 55 -0.03 -7.78 2.48
N GLY A 56 0.61 -7.79 1.31
CA GLY A 56 1.88 -8.46 1.09
C GLY A 56 3.01 -7.92 1.98
N THR A 57 2.99 -6.64 2.35
CA THR A 57 3.97 -6.06 3.27
C THR A 57 3.93 -6.66 4.68
N PHE A 58 2.78 -7.19 5.10
CA PHE A 58 2.62 -7.77 6.43
C PHE A 58 3.27 -9.16 6.57
N SER A 59 3.69 -9.79 5.47
CA SER A 59 4.55 -10.98 5.52
C SER A 59 5.86 -10.73 6.28
N GLY A 60 6.34 -9.48 6.33
CA GLY A 60 7.52 -9.08 7.10
C GLY A 60 7.32 -8.98 8.61
N LEU A 61 6.08 -9.05 9.12
CA LEU A 61 5.80 -8.92 10.55
C LEU A 61 6.30 -10.11 11.39
N SER A 62 6.66 -11.23 10.77
CA SER A 62 7.32 -12.33 11.50
C SER A 62 8.75 -11.99 11.91
N ASN A 63 9.38 -11.00 11.28
CA ASN A 63 10.74 -10.57 11.57
C ASN A 63 10.75 -9.35 12.51
N THR A 64 10.56 -9.59 13.81
CA THR A 64 10.46 -8.53 14.83
C THR A 64 11.77 -7.79 15.10
N SER A 65 12.90 -8.30 14.63
CA SER A 65 14.20 -7.62 14.72
C SER A 65 14.57 -6.82 13.46
N GLY A 66 13.71 -6.81 12.44
CA GLY A 66 13.92 -6.04 11.21
C GLY A 66 13.78 -4.53 11.43
N SER A 67 14.64 -3.73 10.78
CA SER A 67 14.62 -2.27 10.88
C SER A 67 13.30 -1.62 10.42
N SER A 68 12.54 -2.31 9.57
CA SER A 68 11.25 -1.85 9.06
C SER A 68 10.04 -2.42 9.83
N PHE A 69 10.26 -3.13 10.95
CA PHE A 69 9.17 -3.73 11.72
C PHE A 69 8.17 -2.69 12.23
N ASP A 70 8.66 -1.63 12.88
CA ASP A 70 7.81 -0.56 13.41
C ASP A 70 7.00 0.13 12.30
N GLN A 71 7.60 0.30 11.12
CA GLN A 71 6.91 0.88 9.97
C GLN A 71 5.80 -0.05 9.45
N ARG A 72 6.02 -1.37 9.44
CA ARG A 72 4.99 -2.37 9.07
C ARG A 72 3.84 -2.37 10.06
N VAL A 73 4.14 -2.29 11.36
CA VAL A 73 3.12 -2.17 12.43
C VAL A 73 2.31 -0.88 12.25
N ALA A 74 2.95 0.26 12.02
CA ALA A 74 2.26 1.53 11.82
C ALA A 74 1.30 1.51 10.62
N ILE A 75 1.68 0.86 9.52
CA ILE A 75 0.77 0.67 8.36
C ILE A 75 -0.38 -0.25 8.74
N LEU A 76 -0.12 -1.37 9.44
CA LEU A 76 -1.17 -2.29 9.89
C LEU A 76 -2.18 -1.58 10.81
N GLU A 77 -1.70 -0.82 11.79
CA GLU A 77 -2.55 -0.03 12.69
C GLU A 77 -3.40 0.97 11.91
N ARG A 78 -2.82 1.67 10.93
CA ARG A 78 -3.58 2.60 10.08
C ARG A 78 -4.67 1.88 9.28
N VAL A 79 -4.37 0.73 8.68
CA VAL A 79 -5.34 -0.06 7.91
C VAL A 79 -6.50 -0.54 8.80
N ILE A 80 -6.21 -0.94 10.05
CA ILE A 80 -7.24 -1.36 11.00
C ILE A 80 -8.09 -0.18 11.50
N LEU A 81 -7.45 0.94 11.82
CA LEU A 81 -8.11 2.10 12.41
C LEU A 81 -8.96 2.89 11.40
N ASN A 82 -8.57 2.91 10.13
CA ASN A 82 -9.29 3.63 9.07
C ASN A 82 -10.21 2.68 8.30
N GLU A 83 -10.96 1.85 9.03
CA GLU A 83 -11.93 0.87 8.53
C GLU A 83 -12.50 1.26 7.15
N VAL A 84 -12.22 0.40 6.17
CA VAL A 84 -13.16 0.11 5.08
C VAL A 84 -13.40 1.25 4.06
N ILE A 85 -12.60 2.32 4.03
CA ILE A 85 -12.63 3.28 2.89
C ILE A 85 -12.17 2.62 1.58
N LEU A 86 -11.36 1.56 1.65
CA LEU A 86 -11.00 0.78 0.45
C LEU A 86 -12.15 -0.08 -0.11
N PHE A 87 -13.30 -0.18 0.58
CA PHE A 87 -14.39 -1.08 0.20
C PHE A 87 -15.79 -0.44 0.16
N THR A 88 -15.93 0.85 0.48
CA THR A 88 -17.23 1.57 0.42
C THR A 88 -17.13 2.76 -0.50
#